data_AF-A0A356SZ14-F1
#
_entry.id   AF-A0A356SZ14-F1
#
_cell.length_a   1.000
_cell.length_b   1.000
_cell.length_c   1.000
_cell.angle_alpha   90.00
_cell.angle_beta   90.00
_cell.angle_gamma   90.00
#
_symmetry.space_group_name_H-M   'P 1'
#
loop_
_entity.id
_entity.type
_entity.pdbx_description
1 polymer ?
#
loop_
_entity_poly.entity_id
_entity_poly.type
_entity_poly.pdbx_seq_one_letter_code
_entity_poly.pdbx_strand_id
1 'polypeptide(L)'
;MRRSLFGAFGLSLFLVACGADAEALPADEARQQLTDRNWIDVWPESKDEQLHVYRFTPSMGGGVFQDRTVFQGNFELFQFEASGEQIRFHFPGPEERVTTAYRIEPVDGPAPFTHRLVLEDDPRGPGTYYGWNEGQTASPFRQ
;
A
#
# COMPACT_ATOMS: atom_id res chain seq x y z
N MET A 1 -10.99 35.64 56.04
CA MET A 1 -12.18 35.89 55.21
C MET A 1 -11.87 35.46 53.78
N ARG A 2 -12.67 34.49 53.24
CA ARG A 2 -13.20 34.38 51.86
C ARG A 2 -12.27 34.77 50.69
N ARG A 3 -12.03 33.97 49.65
CA ARG A 3 -12.88 33.02 48.91
C ARG A 3 -12.01 32.08 48.05
N SER A 4 -12.41 30.82 48.00
CA SER A 4 -12.00 29.82 47.01
C SER A 4 -12.39 30.23 45.59
N LEU A 5 -11.55 29.90 44.61
CA LEU A 5 -11.90 29.80 43.19
C LEU A 5 -11.51 28.40 42.73
N PHE A 6 -12.53 27.59 42.48
CA PHE A 6 -12.44 26.32 41.77
C PHE A 6 -12.04 26.60 40.32
N GLY A 7 -10.87 26.12 39.91
CA GLY A 7 -10.49 26.01 38.51
C GLY A 7 -10.63 24.55 38.08
N ALA A 8 -11.79 24.17 37.56
CA ALA A 8 -11.96 22.90 36.87
C ALA A 8 -11.26 22.99 35.52
N PHE A 9 -10.06 22.41 35.41
CA PHE A 9 -9.40 22.21 34.12
C PHE A 9 -10.08 21.04 33.42
N GLY A 10 -10.84 21.35 32.38
CA GLY A 10 -11.53 20.38 31.54
C GLY A 10 -10.54 19.41 30.91
N LEU A 11 -10.76 18.12 31.16
CA LEU A 11 -10.06 17.04 30.50
C LEU A 11 -10.64 16.91 29.07
N SER A 12 -9.97 17.51 28.10
CA SER A 12 -10.28 17.27 26.68
C SER A 12 -9.87 15.85 26.32
N LEU A 13 -10.84 14.93 26.29
CA LEU A 13 -10.68 13.63 25.64
C LEU A 13 -10.51 13.88 24.13
N PHE A 14 -9.28 13.78 23.64
CA PHE A 14 -9.05 13.48 22.23
C PHE A 14 -9.49 12.05 21.99
N LEU A 15 -10.70 11.87 21.43
CA LEU A 15 -11.10 10.61 20.82
C LEU A 15 -10.23 10.42 19.58
N VAL A 16 -9.10 9.72 19.75
CA VAL A 16 -8.42 9.08 18.62
C VAL A 16 -9.40 8.04 18.10
N ALA A 17 -10.09 8.37 17.01
CA ALA A 17 -10.81 7.39 16.21
C ALA A 17 -9.76 6.50 15.53
N CYS A 18 -9.24 5.51 16.26
CA CYS A 18 -8.63 4.35 15.63
C CYS A 18 -9.74 3.68 14.82
N GLY A 19 -9.72 3.86 13.51
CA GLY A 19 -10.53 3.05 12.61
C GLY A 19 -10.24 1.59 12.93
N ALA A 20 -11.28 0.76 13.01
CA ALA A 20 -11.08 -0.69 13.09
C ALA A 20 -10.23 -1.09 11.88
N ASP A 21 -9.07 -1.70 12.11
CA ASP A 21 -8.29 -2.31 11.03
C ASP A 21 -9.23 -3.29 10.33
N ALA A 22 -9.42 -3.08 9.02
CA ALA A 22 -10.23 -3.96 8.22
C ALA A 22 -9.62 -5.37 8.25
N GLU A 23 -10.46 -6.39 8.39
CA GLU A 23 -10.00 -7.77 8.39
C GLU A 23 -9.35 -8.10 7.04
N ALA A 24 -8.19 -8.75 7.09
CA ALA A 24 -7.48 -9.19 5.90
C ALA A 24 -8.35 -10.16 5.09
N LEU A 25 -8.27 -10.04 3.76
CA LEU A 25 -8.92 -10.96 2.85
C LEU A 25 -8.38 -12.39 3.05
N PRO A 26 -9.22 -13.42 2.88
CA PRO A 26 -8.75 -14.81 2.84
C PRO A 26 -7.63 -14.99 1.80
N ALA A 27 -6.65 -15.84 2.09
CA ALA A 27 -5.43 -15.99 1.27
C ALA A 27 -5.70 -16.21 -0.24
N ASP A 28 -6.70 -17.02 -0.60
CA ASP A 28 -7.05 -17.25 -2.01
C ASP A 28 -7.63 -16.02 -2.70
N GLU A 29 -8.37 -15.19 -1.96
CA GLU A 29 -8.90 -13.93 -2.47
C GLU A 29 -7.80 -12.87 -2.56
N ALA A 30 -6.95 -12.77 -1.52
CA ALA A 30 -5.79 -11.89 -1.54
C ALA A 30 -4.86 -12.20 -2.72
N ARG A 31 -4.62 -13.48 -3.04
CA ARG A 31 -3.84 -13.89 -4.21
C ARG A 31 -4.47 -13.43 -5.53
N GLN A 32 -5.79 -13.48 -5.65
CA GLN A 32 -6.49 -12.99 -6.85
C GLN A 32 -6.42 -11.47 -6.97
N GLN A 33 -6.51 -10.75 -5.84
CA GLN A 33 -6.46 -9.28 -5.82
C GLN A 33 -5.06 -8.70 -6.01
N LEU A 34 -4.01 -9.50 -5.73
CA LEU A 34 -2.61 -9.07 -5.82
C LEU A 34 -2.19 -8.65 -7.24
N THR A 35 -2.69 -9.36 -8.25
CA THR A 35 -2.22 -9.26 -9.64
C THR A 35 -3.03 -8.26 -10.46
N ASP A 36 -2.41 -7.78 -11.55
CA ASP A 36 -3.05 -6.89 -12.53
C ASP A 36 -3.69 -5.66 -11.84
N ARG A 37 -2.88 -4.98 -11.03
CA ARG A 37 -3.24 -3.76 -10.29
C ARG A 37 -1.98 -2.95 -9.98
N ASN A 38 -2.10 -1.63 -9.97
CA ASN A 38 -1.07 -0.77 -9.40
C ASN A 38 -1.21 -0.72 -7.87
N TRP A 39 -0.12 -1.00 -7.18
CA TRP A 39 0.03 -0.83 -5.74
C TRP A 39 0.98 0.34 -5.50
N ILE A 40 0.48 1.47 -4.99
CA ILE A 40 1.27 2.67 -4.76
C ILE A 40 1.36 2.97 -3.26
N ASP A 41 2.52 3.37 -2.77
CA ASP A 41 2.71 3.71 -1.35
C ASP A 41 2.00 5.03 -0.96
N VAL A 42 2.00 6.00 -1.87
CA VAL A 42 1.39 7.31 -1.67
C VAL A 42 0.64 7.77 -2.92
N TRP A 43 -0.45 8.50 -2.72
CA TRP A 43 -1.11 9.24 -3.80
C TRP A 43 -0.36 10.55 -4.04
N PRO A 44 0.26 10.76 -5.22
CA PRO A 44 1.04 11.96 -5.45
C PRO A 44 0.12 13.19 -5.57
N GLU A 45 0.42 14.23 -4.81
CA GLU A 45 -0.26 15.54 -4.83
C GLU A 45 0.41 16.53 -5.80
N SER A 46 1.67 16.26 -6.19
CA SER A 46 2.41 17.09 -7.13
C SER A 46 3.21 16.27 -8.16
N LYS A 47 3.66 16.93 -9.23
CA LYS A 47 4.39 16.28 -10.33
C LYS A 47 5.78 15.75 -9.96
N ASP A 48 6.39 16.33 -8.93
CA ASP A 48 7.76 16.05 -8.51
C ASP A 48 7.79 15.13 -7.29
N GLU A 49 6.61 14.71 -6.80
CA GLU A 49 6.50 13.82 -5.66
C GLU A 49 6.90 12.39 -6.02
N GLN A 50 7.71 11.81 -5.14
CA GLN A 50 8.21 10.46 -5.29
C GLN A 50 7.17 9.46 -4.78
N LEU A 51 6.98 8.37 -5.53
CA LEU A 51 6.14 7.25 -5.16
C LEU A 51 6.81 5.93 -5.57
N HIS A 52 6.53 4.90 -4.81
CA HIS A 52 6.90 3.53 -5.11
C HIS A 52 5.70 2.77 -5.66
N VAL A 53 5.93 1.98 -6.71
CA VAL A 53 4.88 1.21 -7.35
C VAL A 53 5.28 -0.24 -7.50
N TYR A 54 4.48 -1.15 -6.95
CA TYR A 54 4.48 -2.55 -7.37
C TYR A 54 3.39 -2.79 -8.41
N ARG A 55 3.73 -3.56 -9.44
CA ARG A 55 2.74 -4.22 -10.29
C ARG A 55 3.11 -5.69 -10.45
N PHE A 56 2.21 -6.56 -10.05
CA PHE A 56 2.34 -8.01 -10.21
C PHE A 56 1.60 -8.42 -11.48
N THR A 57 2.33 -8.83 -12.53
CA THR A 57 1.80 -9.07 -13.88
C THR A 57 2.17 -10.46 -14.40
N PRO A 58 1.54 -11.55 -13.90
CA PRO A 58 1.87 -12.92 -14.30
C PRO A 58 1.87 -13.15 -15.82
N SER A 59 0.99 -12.44 -16.54
CA SER A 59 0.90 -12.48 -18.01
C SER A 59 2.20 -12.05 -18.72
N MET A 60 3.06 -11.29 -18.05
CA MET A 60 4.39 -10.86 -18.52
C MET A 60 5.53 -11.68 -17.91
N GLY A 61 5.24 -12.75 -17.16
CA GLY A 61 6.24 -13.63 -16.54
C GLY A 61 6.81 -13.14 -15.21
N GLY A 62 6.20 -12.14 -14.57
CA GLY A 62 6.70 -11.59 -13.31
C GLY A 62 5.98 -10.30 -12.89
N GLY A 63 6.72 -9.36 -12.32
CA GLY A 63 6.24 -8.04 -11.95
C GLY A 63 7.31 -6.97 -12.12
N VAL A 64 6.92 -5.74 -11.81
CA VAL A 64 7.80 -4.58 -11.86
C VAL A 64 7.67 -3.79 -10.56
N PHE A 65 8.82 -3.46 -9.97
CA PHE A 65 8.93 -2.44 -8.94
C PHE A 65 9.38 -1.14 -9.60
N GLN A 66 8.82 -0.01 -9.18
CA GLN A 66 9.18 1.30 -9.70
C GLN A 66 9.45 2.27 -8.56
N ASP A 67 10.57 2.97 -8.65
CA ASP A 67 10.89 4.13 -7.83
C ASP A 67 10.84 5.35 -8.76
N ARG A 68 9.76 6.11 -8.67
CA ARG A 68 9.40 7.08 -9.70
C ARG A 68 8.67 8.30 -9.16
N THR A 69 8.65 9.33 -10.00
CA THR A 69 7.57 10.32 -10.01
C THR A 69 6.44 9.83 -10.90
N VAL A 70 5.38 10.62 -11.01
CA VAL A 70 4.32 10.38 -12.00
C VAL A 70 4.81 10.39 -13.45
N PHE A 71 5.92 11.10 -13.77
CA PHE A 71 6.39 11.32 -15.14
C PHE A 71 7.64 10.50 -15.52
N GLN A 72 8.51 10.21 -14.56
CA GLN A 72 9.78 9.53 -14.81
C GLN A 72 10.25 8.75 -13.58
N GLY A 73 11.02 7.67 -13.80
CA GLY A 73 11.63 6.93 -12.71
C GLY A 73 12.42 5.71 -13.16
N ASN A 74 12.90 4.97 -12.18
CA ASN A 74 13.60 3.70 -12.37
C ASN A 74 12.61 2.54 -12.22
N PHE A 75 12.91 1.44 -12.88
CA PHE A 75 12.16 0.19 -12.71
C PHE A 75 13.12 -0.99 -12.54
N GLU A 76 12.66 -1.98 -11.79
CA GLU A 76 13.32 -3.27 -11.62
C GLU A 76 12.30 -4.38 -11.88
N LEU A 77 12.68 -5.35 -12.73
CA LEU A 77 11.85 -6.51 -13.02
C LEU A 77 12.12 -7.60 -12.00
N PHE A 78 11.06 -8.27 -11.55
CA PHE A 78 11.15 -9.43 -10.67
C PHE A 78 10.24 -10.56 -11.16
N GLN A 79 10.56 -11.78 -10.76
CA GLN A 79 9.67 -12.93 -10.83
C GLN A 79 9.05 -13.12 -9.45
N PHE A 80 7.84 -13.68 -9.39
CA PHE A 80 7.22 -13.97 -8.10
C PHE A 80 6.33 -15.22 -8.12
N GLU A 81 6.15 -15.79 -6.94
CA GLU A 81 5.14 -16.81 -6.65
C GLU A 81 4.39 -16.40 -5.39
N ALA A 82 3.06 -16.30 -5.45
CA ALA A 82 2.20 -16.04 -4.31
C ALA A 82 1.47 -17.32 -3.88
N SER A 83 1.69 -17.78 -2.65
CA SER A 83 1.09 -19.00 -2.10
C SER A 83 0.70 -18.80 -0.64
N GLY A 84 -0.56 -19.05 -0.30
CA GLY A 84 -1.06 -18.77 1.05
C GLY A 84 -0.88 -17.30 1.40
N GLU A 85 -0.21 -17.03 2.51
CA GLU A 85 0.08 -15.69 3.02
C GLU A 85 1.51 -15.23 2.70
N GLN A 86 2.17 -15.85 1.71
CA GLN A 86 3.57 -15.53 1.36
C GLN A 86 3.74 -15.20 -0.12
N ILE A 87 4.65 -14.26 -0.40
CA ILE A 87 5.18 -13.99 -1.73
C ILE A 87 6.66 -14.33 -1.73
N ARG A 88 7.09 -15.13 -2.71
CA ARG A 88 8.50 -15.39 -3.02
C ARG A 88 8.89 -14.52 -4.20
N PHE A 89 9.82 -13.59 -3.99
CA PHE A 89 10.42 -12.76 -5.01
C PHE A 89 11.72 -13.37 -5.51
N HIS A 90 11.98 -13.19 -6.81
CA HIS A 90 13.28 -13.40 -7.41
C HIS A 90 13.62 -12.21 -8.30
N PHE A 91 14.70 -11.49 -7.96
CA PHE A 91 15.22 -10.35 -8.69
C PHE A 91 16.41 -10.81 -9.56
N PRO A 92 16.24 -11.00 -10.88
CA PRO A 92 17.27 -11.62 -11.72
C PRO A 92 18.52 -10.76 -11.92
N GLY A 93 18.40 -9.44 -11.81
CA GLY A 93 19.54 -8.53 -11.91
C GLY A 93 20.60 -8.81 -10.83
N PRO A 94 20.23 -8.74 -9.53
CA PRO A 94 21.14 -9.07 -8.43
C PRO A 94 21.18 -10.56 -8.05
N GLU A 95 20.40 -11.44 -8.70
CA GLU A 95 20.20 -12.85 -8.31
C GLU A 95 19.70 -13.03 -6.86
N GLU A 96 18.91 -12.06 -6.39
CA GLU A 96 18.38 -12.00 -5.04
C GLU A 96 17.04 -12.74 -4.93
N ARG A 97 16.85 -13.48 -3.84
CA ARG A 97 15.59 -14.19 -3.53
C ARG A 97 15.13 -13.81 -2.13
N VAL A 98 13.88 -13.36 -2.03
CA VAL A 98 13.27 -12.90 -0.78
C VAL A 98 11.91 -13.56 -0.62
N THR A 99 11.57 -13.98 0.60
CA THR A 99 10.21 -14.43 0.93
C THR A 99 9.68 -13.51 2.01
N THR A 100 8.49 -12.96 1.80
CA THR A 100 7.81 -12.11 2.78
C THR A 100 6.39 -12.61 2.98
N ALA A 101 5.88 -12.46 4.19
CA ALA A 101 4.45 -12.53 4.42
C ALA A 101 3.75 -11.34 3.75
N TYR A 102 2.52 -11.54 3.31
CA TYR A 102 1.67 -10.49 2.78
C TYR A 102 0.21 -10.66 3.22
N ARG A 103 -0.51 -9.54 3.26
CA ARG A 103 -1.96 -9.52 3.38
C ARG A 103 -2.54 -8.37 2.58
N ILE A 104 -3.79 -8.53 2.16
CA ILE A 104 -4.57 -7.49 1.51
C ILE A 104 -5.80 -7.24 2.35
N GLU A 105 -6.08 -5.98 2.63
CA GLU A 105 -7.21 -5.54 3.44
C GLU A 105 -8.06 -4.57 2.62
N PRO A 106 -9.40 -4.67 2.65
CA PRO A 106 -10.24 -3.63 2.09
C PRO A 106 -10.06 -2.33 2.88
N VAL A 107 -10.15 -1.17 2.24
CA VAL A 107 -10.07 0.12 2.93
C VAL A 107 -11.17 1.06 2.48
N ASP A 108 -11.76 1.77 3.46
CA ASP A 108 -12.67 2.90 3.25
C ASP A 108 -11.88 4.22 3.17
N GLY A 109 -10.79 4.20 2.39
CA GLY A 109 -9.86 5.32 2.26
C GLY A 109 -10.34 6.39 1.27
N PRO A 110 -9.66 7.55 1.19
CA PRO A 110 -10.00 8.54 0.19
C PRO A 110 -9.92 7.92 -1.20
N ALA A 111 -10.89 8.27 -2.04
CA ALA A 111 -10.89 7.83 -3.43
C ALA A 111 -9.53 8.17 -4.09
N PRO A 112 -8.92 7.23 -4.83
CA PRO A 112 -9.54 6.03 -5.40
C PRO A 112 -9.33 4.73 -4.61
N PHE A 113 -8.68 4.76 -3.44
CA PHE A 113 -8.20 3.53 -2.81
C PHE A 113 -9.33 2.66 -2.28
N THR A 114 -9.26 1.36 -2.59
CA THR A 114 -10.19 0.35 -2.10
C THR A 114 -9.51 -0.80 -1.39
N HIS A 115 -8.19 -0.97 -1.55
CA HIS A 115 -7.41 -2.04 -0.94
C HIS A 115 -6.07 -1.51 -0.41
N ARG A 116 -5.60 -2.10 0.68
CA ARG A 116 -4.26 -1.94 1.26
C ARG A 116 -3.52 -3.27 1.16
N LEU A 117 -2.38 -3.28 0.48
CA LEU A 117 -1.41 -4.38 0.48
C LEU A 117 -0.37 -4.10 1.56
N VAL A 118 -0.13 -5.07 2.43
CA VAL A 118 0.95 -5.04 3.41
C VAL A 118 1.95 -6.15 3.08
N LEU A 119 3.22 -5.81 3.00
CA LEU A 119 4.38 -6.70 2.89
C LEU A 119 5.19 -6.55 4.19
N GLU A 120 5.33 -7.63 4.96
CA GLU A 120 5.98 -7.54 6.29
C GLU A 120 7.47 -7.20 6.17
N ASP A 121 8.18 -7.84 5.25
CA ASP A 121 9.60 -7.62 4.94
C ASP A 121 9.75 -7.24 3.46
N ASP A 122 9.35 -6.00 3.13
CA ASP A 122 9.41 -5.49 1.74
C ASP A 122 10.86 -5.40 1.24
N PRO A 123 11.19 -6.05 0.11
CA PRO A 123 12.56 -6.06 -0.41
C PRO A 123 13.00 -4.72 -1.04
N ARG A 124 12.08 -3.78 -1.32
CA ARG A 124 12.40 -2.56 -2.09
C ARG A 124 11.78 -1.27 -1.57
N GLY A 125 10.66 -1.31 -0.86
CA GLY A 125 9.93 -0.09 -0.48
C GLY A 125 9.39 -0.10 0.95
N PRO A 126 8.35 0.72 1.23
CA PRO A 126 7.91 0.98 2.60
C PRO A 126 7.03 -0.12 3.23
N GLY A 127 6.72 -1.20 2.50
CA GLY A 127 5.93 -2.33 3.00
C GLY A 127 4.42 -2.11 3.09
N THR A 128 3.90 -0.91 2.85
CA THR A 128 2.46 -0.67 2.72
C THR A 128 2.16 0.05 1.41
N TYR A 129 1.19 -0.47 0.68
CA TYR A 129 0.74 0.06 -0.60
C TYR A 129 -0.77 0.07 -0.68
N TYR A 130 -1.30 0.93 -1.52
CA TYR A 130 -2.72 1.11 -1.75
C TYR A 130 -3.03 0.88 -3.23
N GLY A 131 -4.16 0.23 -3.46
CA GLY A 131 -4.64 -0.11 -4.79
C GLY A 131 -6.13 0.15 -4.94
N TRP A 132 -6.57 0.18 -6.19
CA TRP A 132 -7.97 0.39 -6.58
C TRP A 132 -8.36 -0.59 -7.67
N ASN A 133 -9.67 -0.75 -7.91
CA ASN A 133 -10.15 -1.71 -8.89
C ASN A 133 -9.85 -1.22 -10.32
N GLU A 134 -9.20 -2.05 -11.13
CA GLU A 134 -8.97 -1.75 -12.55
C GLU A 134 -10.34 -1.53 -13.24
N GLY A 135 -10.49 -0.40 -13.94
CA GLY A 135 -11.76 0.08 -14.50
C GLY A 135 -12.28 1.38 -13.87
N GLN A 136 -11.76 1.75 -12.70
CA GLN A 136 -11.91 3.10 -12.17
C GLN A 136 -10.78 3.99 -12.70
N THR A 137 -11.13 5.08 -13.40
CA THR A 137 -10.16 6.09 -13.81
C THR A 137 -9.62 6.78 -12.56
N ALA A 138 -8.35 6.52 -12.26
CA ALA A 138 -7.60 7.17 -11.21
C ALA A 138 -6.50 8.01 -11.86
N SER A 139 -6.63 9.34 -11.82
CA SER A 139 -5.59 10.25 -12.27
C SER A 139 -5.21 11.18 -11.13
N PRO A 140 -3.94 11.23 -10.70
CA PRO A 140 -3.48 12.19 -9.70
C PRO A 140 -3.59 13.64 -10.19
N PHE A 141 -3.64 13.85 -11.51
CA PHE A 141 -3.87 15.15 -12.10
C PHE A 141 -5.19 15.13 -12.86
N ARG A 142 -6.20 15.85 -12.35
CA ARG A 142 -7.35 16.21 -13.20
C ARG A 142 -6.83 17.09 -14.33
N GLN A 143 -7.15 16.72 -15.56
CA GLN A 143 -7.09 17.61 -16.72
C GLN A 143 -8.42 18.35 -16.84
#